data_AF-A0A640VSJ9-F1
#
_entry.id   AF-A0A640VSJ9-F1
#
_cell.length_a   1.000
_cell.length_b   1.000
_cell.length_c   1.000
_cell.angle_alpha   90.00
_cell.angle_beta   90.00
_cell.angle_gamma   90.00
#
_symmetry.space_group_name_H-M   'P 1'
#
loop_
_entity.id
_entity.type
_entity.pdbx_description
1 polymer ?
#
loop_
_entity_poly.entity_id
_entity_poly.type
_entity_poly.pdbx_seq_one_letter_code
_entity_poly.pdbx_strand_id
1 'polypeptide(L)'
;MNELRHVALRCRAAARTDLFDACAVLSQTPNVARAAYAEVLMKSLAQALGASPVLHRPNVAEVSFDEAWLLRTIAAAQADDRSSFLFLIRSRVPHTARRNLGFLILSLSERFSQI
;
A
#
# COMPACT_ATOMS: atom_id res chain seq x y z
N MET A 1 -6.15 -8.33 3.90
CA MET A 1 -4.83 -8.81 3.42
C MET A 1 -4.89 -9.47 2.05
N ASN A 2 -5.78 -10.45 1.82
CA ASN A 2 -5.88 -11.13 0.52
C ASN A 2 -6.04 -10.18 -0.67
N GLU A 3 -6.83 -9.11 -0.55
CA GLU A 3 -6.94 -8.07 -1.59
C GLU A 3 -5.57 -7.47 -1.98
N LEU A 4 -4.77 -7.04 -1.00
CA LEU A 4 -3.43 -6.50 -1.25
C LEU A 4 -2.50 -7.54 -1.91
N ARG A 5 -2.64 -8.82 -1.55
CA ARG A 5 -1.88 -9.91 -2.19
C ARG A 5 -2.25 -10.08 -3.66
N HIS A 6 -3.55 -10.05 -3.99
CA HIS A 6 -4.03 -10.11 -5.38
C HIS A 6 -3.55 -8.91 -6.20
N VAL A 7 -3.62 -7.71 -5.62
CA VAL A 7 -3.17 -6.49 -6.28
C VAL A 7 -1.66 -6.48 -6.49
N ALA A 8 -0.88 -6.93 -5.51
CA ALA A 8 0.57 -7.06 -5.67
C ALA A 8 0.95 -8.09 -6.75
N LEU A 9 0.23 -9.20 -6.85
CA LEU A 9 0.39 -10.16 -7.95
C LEU A 9 0.07 -9.52 -9.30
N ARG A 10 -1.04 -8.78 -9.40
CA ARG A 10 -1.39 -8.01 -10.60
C ARG A 10 -0.32 -7.00 -10.95
N CYS A 11 0.19 -6.21 -10.01
CA CYS A 11 1.24 -5.21 -10.26
C CYS A 11 2.52 -5.86 -10.81
N ARG A 12 2.91 -7.03 -10.28
CA ARG A 12 4.07 -7.79 -10.79
C ARG A 12 3.83 -8.34 -12.20
N ALA A 13 2.61 -8.78 -12.50
CA ALA A 13 2.23 -9.23 -13.83
C ALA A 13 2.08 -8.07 -14.84
N ALA A 14 1.56 -6.92 -14.37
CA ALA A 14 1.28 -5.71 -15.13
C ALA A 14 2.50 -4.79 -15.30
N ALA A 15 3.66 -5.10 -14.69
CA ALA A 15 4.93 -4.49 -15.08
C ALA A 15 5.29 -4.72 -16.56
N ARG A 16 4.47 -5.50 -17.31
CA ARG A 16 4.50 -5.64 -18.76
C ARG A 16 3.33 -4.98 -19.52
N THR A 17 2.36 -4.34 -18.86
CA THR A 17 1.17 -3.80 -19.54
C THR A 17 0.69 -2.48 -18.95
N ASP A 18 1.15 -1.42 -19.62
CA ASP A 18 0.58 -0.09 -19.91
C ASP A 18 0.04 0.90 -18.85
N LEU A 19 0.34 2.15 -19.20
CA LEU A 19 0.28 3.45 -18.54
C LEU A 19 -1.14 3.98 -18.24
N PHE A 20 -2.20 3.20 -18.45
CA PHE A 20 -3.60 3.70 -18.46
C PHE A 20 -4.33 3.68 -17.10
N ASP A 21 -3.74 3.16 -16.02
CA ASP A 21 -4.41 3.03 -14.72
C ASP A 21 -4.51 4.31 -13.88
N ALA A 22 -3.79 5.38 -14.23
CA ALA A 22 -3.79 6.62 -13.45
C ALA A 22 -5.19 7.29 -13.40
N CYS A 23 -6.01 7.12 -14.44
CA CYS A 23 -7.36 7.67 -14.50
C CYS A 23 -8.39 6.91 -13.65
N ALA A 24 -8.12 5.64 -13.29
CA ALA A 24 -9.04 4.84 -12.48
C ALA A 24 -9.12 5.31 -11.02
N VAL A 25 -8.08 5.98 -10.53
CA VAL A 25 -8.01 6.60 -9.19
C VAL A 25 -9.06 7.72 -9.01
N LEU A 26 -9.49 8.35 -10.12
CA LEU A 26 -10.50 9.42 -10.13
C LEU A 26 -11.93 8.91 -10.37
N SER A 27 -12.12 7.59 -10.49
CA SER A 27 -13.45 7.01 -10.72
C SER A 27 -14.36 7.17 -9.49
N GLN A 28 -15.60 7.62 -9.71
CA GLN A 28 -16.63 7.71 -8.67
C GLN A 28 -17.20 6.34 -8.25
N THR A 29 -16.80 5.26 -8.94
CA THR A 29 -17.21 3.90 -8.59
C THR A 29 -16.33 3.38 -7.45
N PRO A 30 -16.88 3.13 -6.24
CA PRO A 30 -16.09 2.84 -5.04
C PRO A 30 -15.15 1.63 -5.19
N ASN A 31 -15.58 0.61 -5.94
CA ASN A 31 -14.80 -0.61 -6.14
C ASN A 31 -13.62 -0.41 -7.11
N VAL A 32 -13.81 0.39 -8.16
CA VAL A 32 -12.76 0.74 -9.14
C VAL A 32 -11.71 1.62 -8.49
N ALA A 33 -12.16 2.61 -7.71
CA ALA A 33 -11.27 3.46 -6.94
C ALA A 33 -10.42 2.63 -5.96
N ARG A 34 -11.05 1.74 -5.17
CA ARG A 34 -10.37 0.85 -4.22
C ARG A 34 -9.27 0.00 -4.86
N ALA A 35 -9.54 -0.59 -6.03
CA ALA A 35 -8.55 -1.39 -6.76
C ALA A 35 -7.37 -0.54 -7.25
N ALA A 36 -7.66 0.63 -7.86
CA ALA A 36 -6.64 1.55 -8.34
C ALA A 36 -5.77 2.10 -7.19
N TYR A 37 -6.37 2.37 -6.03
CA TYR A 37 -5.64 2.81 -4.84
C TYR A 37 -4.69 1.74 -4.30
N ALA A 38 -5.17 0.50 -4.18
CA ALA A 38 -4.33 -0.61 -3.76
C ALA A 38 -3.14 -0.79 -4.73
N GLU A 39 -3.37 -0.57 -6.03
CA GLU A 39 -2.34 -0.67 -7.05
C GLU A 39 -1.28 0.43 -6.94
N VAL A 40 -1.70 1.69 -6.78
CA VAL A 40 -0.78 2.81 -6.52
C VAL A 40 0.03 2.55 -5.24
N LEU A 41 -0.62 2.12 -4.16
CA LEU A 41 0.07 1.77 -2.91
C LEU A 41 1.13 0.70 -3.14
N MET A 42 0.80 -0.39 -3.83
CA MET A 42 1.74 -1.49 -4.05
C MET A 42 2.92 -1.09 -4.96
N LYS A 43 2.68 -0.30 -6.01
CA LYS A 43 3.73 0.25 -6.88
C LYS A 43 4.65 1.19 -6.11
N SER A 44 4.08 2.14 -5.37
CA SER A 44 4.85 3.09 -4.56
C SER A 44 5.60 2.40 -3.41
N LEU A 45 5.06 1.32 -2.84
CA LEU A 45 5.73 0.55 -1.79
C LEU A 45 7.01 -0.11 -2.31
N ALA A 46 6.95 -0.78 -3.46
CA ALA A 46 8.13 -1.41 -4.07
C ALA A 46 9.22 -0.37 -4.39
N GLN A 47 8.82 0.80 -4.90
CA GLN A 47 9.73 1.90 -5.18
C GLN A 47 10.34 2.49 -3.89
N ALA A 48 9.52 2.71 -2.86
CA ALA A 48 9.96 3.32 -1.61
C ALA A 48 10.88 2.42 -0.80
N LEU A 49 10.70 1.10 -0.85
CA LEU A 49 11.56 0.14 -0.16
C LEU A 49 12.89 -0.10 -0.89
N GLY A 50 13.01 0.30 -2.16
CA GLY A 50 14.17 0.00 -3.01
C GLY A 50 14.33 -1.49 -3.34
N ALA A 51 13.35 -2.32 -2.95
CA ALA A 51 13.29 -3.75 -3.17
C ALA A 51 11.83 -4.20 -3.21
N SER A 52 11.58 -5.34 -3.86
CA SER A 52 10.24 -5.94 -3.89
C SER A 52 9.84 -6.38 -2.48
N PRO A 53 8.73 -5.87 -1.90
CA PRO A 53 8.24 -6.33 -0.61
C PRO A 53 7.91 -7.82 -0.66
N VAL A 54 8.20 -8.52 0.43
CA VAL A 54 7.89 -9.95 0.58
C VAL A 54 6.41 -10.09 0.88
N LEU A 55 5.63 -10.57 -0.10
CA LEU A 55 4.20 -10.78 0.06
C LEU A 55 3.89 -12.23 -0.30
N HIS A 56 3.21 -12.92 0.60
CA HIS A 56 2.80 -14.29 0.36
C HIS A 56 1.70 -14.36 -0.71
N ARG A 57 1.48 -15.57 -1.23
CA ARG A 57 0.36 -15.82 -2.13
C ARG A 57 -0.97 -15.63 -1.36
N PRO A 58 -2.06 -15.24 -2.05
CA PRO A 58 -3.39 -15.25 -1.45
C PRO A 58 -3.69 -16.58 -0.78
N ASN A 59 -4.49 -16.55 0.29
CA ASN A 59 -4.92 -17.72 1.06
C ASN A 59 -3.81 -18.46 1.85
N VAL A 60 -2.57 -17.95 1.86
CA VAL A 60 -1.56 -18.40 2.83
C VAL A 60 -1.91 -17.84 4.21
N ALA A 61 -2.02 -18.71 5.22
CA ALA A 61 -2.37 -18.29 6.58
C ALA A 61 -1.29 -17.40 7.23
N GLU A 62 -0.03 -17.69 6.94
CA GLU A 62 1.11 -16.93 7.44
C GLU A 62 1.18 -15.54 6.82
N VAL A 63 1.65 -14.59 7.64
CA VAL A 63 1.85 -13.19 7.26
C VAL A 63 3.34 -12.91 7.30
N SER A 64 3.90 -12.40 6.21
CA SER A 64 5.31 -12.01 6.17
C SER A 64 5.58 -10.80 7.07
N PHE A 65 6.84 -10.51 7.33
CA PHE A 65 7.23 -9.28 8.03
C PHE A 65 6.72 -8.02 7.32
N ASP A 66 6.88 -7.92 6.00
CA ASP A 66 6.46 -6.73 5.24
C ASP A 66 4.94 -6.57 5.22
N GLU A 67 4.21 -7.68 5.20
CA GLU A 67 2.74 -7.69 5.29
C GLU A 67 2.27 -7.22 6.66
N ALA A 68 2.87 -7.73 7.74
CA ALA A 68 2.54 -7.34 9.11
C ALA A 68 2.89 -5.86 9.36
N TRP A 69 4.05 -5.43 8.87
CA TRP A 69 4.49 -4.03 8.93
C TRP A 69 3.50 -3.10 8.22
N LEU A 70 3.08 -3.44 7.00
CA LEU A 70 2.15 -2.62 6.21
C LEU A 70 0.80 -2.51 6.90
N LEU A 71 0.24 -3.63 7.36
CA LEU A 71 -1.04 -3.66 8.06
C LEU A 71 -1.02 -2.82 9.34
N ARG A 72 0.04 -2.94 10.15
CA ARG A 72 0.20 -2.14 11.38
C ARG A 72 0.39 -0.66 11.08
N THR A 73 1.09 -0.33 10.00
CA THR A 73 1.30 1.08 9.60
C THR A 73 -0.02 1.73 9.19
N ILE A 74 -0.85 1.02 8.42
CA ILE A 74 -2.19 1.49 8.04
C ILE A 74 -3.09 1.61 9.28
N ALA A 75 -3.09 0.61 10.17
CA ALA A 75 -3.89 0.64 11.39
C ALA A 75 -3.51 1.82 12.30
N ALA A 76 -2.21 2.09 12.47
CA ALA A 76 -1.74 3.25 13.22
C ALA A 76 -2.18 4.57 12.58
N ALA A 77 -2.14 4.67 11.25
CA ALA A 77 -2.62 5.85 10.53
C ALA A 77 -4.13 6.07 10.72
N GLN A 78 -4.93 5.01 10.68
CA GLN A 78 -6.39 5.08 10.88
C GLN A 78 -6.77 5.43 12.33
N ALA A 79 -5.99 4.99 13.30
CA ALA A 79 -6.21 5.28 14.72
C ALA A 79 -5.66 6.66 15.16
N ASP A 80 -5.14 7.47 14.23
CA ASP A 80 -4.40 8.71 14.50
C ASP A 80 -3.22 8.53 15.49
N ASP A 81 -2.68 7.30 15.58
CA ASP A 81 -1.49 6.99 16.38
C ASP A 81 -0.23 7.41 15.62
N ARG A 82 0.06 8.70 15.69
CA ARG A 82 1.19 9.32 14.98
C ARG A 82 2.54 8.76 15.39
N SER A 83 2.71 8.38 16.66
CA SER A 83 3.96 7.87 17.20
C SER A 83 4.28 6.50 16.62
N SER A 84 3.34 5.57 16.67
CA SER A 84 3.48 4.24 16.07
C SER A 84 3.66 4.32 14.57
N PHE A 85 2.89 5.19 13.89
CA PHE A 85 3.02 5.41 12.45
C PHE A 85 4.45 5.85 12.06
N LEU A 86 4.98 6.90 12.71
CA LEU A 86 6.31 7.41 12.42
C LEU A 86 7.41 6.40 12.74
N PHE A 87 7.25 5.63 13.82
CA PHE A 87 8.17 4.55 14.18
C PHE A 87 8.22 3.49 13.08
N LEU A 88 7.07 3.00 12.63
CA LEU A 88 6.97 1.97 11.59
C LEU A 88 7.52 2.47 10.25
N ILE A 89 7.21 3.70 9.84
CA ILE A 89 7.79 4.27 8.61
C ILE A 89 9.31 4.32 8.70
N ARG A 90 9.87 4.76 9.83
CA ARG A 90 11.33 4.87 10.01
C ARG A 90 12.03 3.52 10.06
N SER A 91 11.36 2.47 10.55
CA SER A 91 11.96 1.14 10.71
C SER A 91 12.21 0.41 9.39
N ARG A 92 11.44 0.73 8.34
CA ARG A 92 11.48 -0.02 7.08
C ARG A 92 11.78 0.83 5.85
N VAL A 93 11.53 2.13 5.88
CA VAL A 93 11.62 3.01 4.72
C VAL A 93 12.89 3.87 4.79
N PRO A 94 13.72 3.91 3.72
CA PRO A 94 14.86 4.81 3.61
C PRO A 94 14.46 6.28 3.78
N HIS A 95 15.34 7.09 4.39
CA HIS A 95 15.05 8.48 4.73
C HIS A 95 14.45 9.30 3.56
N THR A 96 14.98 9.10 2.35
CA THR A 96 14.57 9.79 1.11
C THR A 96 13.11 9.51 0.71
N ALA A 97 12.57 8.34 1.05
CA ALA A 97 11.22 7.93 0.66
C ALA A 97 10.18 8.08 1.78
N ARG A 98 10.60 8.32 3.03
CA ARG A 98 9.70 8.39 4.21
C ARG A 98 8.59 9.42 4.06
N ARG A 99 8.91 10.62 3.57
CA ARG A 99 7.92 11.70 3.42
C ARG A 99 6.85 11.31 2.40
N ASN A 100 7.26 10.84 1.23
CA ASN A 100 6.36 10.52 0.13
C ASN A 100 5.49 9.30 0.45
N LEU A 101 6.09 8.22 0.96
CA LEU A 101 5.32 7.03 1.33
C LEU A 101 4.43 7.28 2.53
N GLY A 102 4.92 8.03 3.53
CA GLY A 102 4.12 8.41 4.69
C GLY A 102 2.90 9.24 4.31
N PHE A 103 3.08 10.25 3.45
CA PHE A 103 1.96 11.04 2.91
C PHE A 103 0.95 10.15 2.18
N LEU A 104 1.41 9.26 1.29
CA LEU A 104 0.53 8.36 0.56
C LEU A 104 -0.31 7.47 1.49
N ILE A 105 0.31 6.86 2.50
CA ILE A 105 -0.41 5.98 3.43
C ILE A 105 -1.47 6.77 4.24
N LEU A 106 -1.16 7.99 4.67
CA LEU A 106 -2.11 8.85 5.39
C LEU A 106 -3.27 9.29 4.51
N SER A 107 -2.98 9.77 3.29
CA SER A 107 -4.02 10.15 2.33
C SER A 107 -4.93 8.97 1.95
N LEU A 108 -4.37 7.76 1.93
CA LEU A 108 -5.14 6.54 1.71
C LEU A 108 -6.00 6.19 2.93
N SER A 109 -5.46 6.24 4.15
CA SER A 109 -6.22 5.90 5.36
C SER A 109 -7.43 6.82 5.57
N GLU A 110 -7.28 8.12 5.28
CA GLU A 110 -8.37 9.10 5.35
C GLU A 110 -9.49 8.77 4.37
N ARG A 111 -9.15 8.42 3.12
CA ARG A 111 -10.14 8.07 2.08
C ARG A 111 -10.84 6.75 2.37
N PHE A 112 -10.15 5.77 2.97
CA PHE A 112 -10.76 4.49 3.34
C PHE A 112 -11.64 4.58 4.59
N SER A 113 -11.45 5.59 5.45
CA SER A 113 -12.33 5.83 6.60
C SER A 113 -13.66 6.51 6.21
N GLN A 114 -13.76 7.09 5.01
CA GLN A 114 -14.90 7.86 4.53
C GLN A 114 -15.87 7.06 3.64
N ILE A 115 -15.63 5.75 3.44
CA ILE A 115 -16.46 4.83 2.63
C ILE A 115 -16.97 3.72 3.54
#